data_AF-A0A1F4KFC7-F1
#
_entry.id   AF-A0A1F4KFC7-F1
#
_cell.length_a   1.000
_cell.length_b   1.000
_cell.length_c   1.000
_cell.angle_alpha   90.00
_cell.angle_beta   90.00
_cell.angle_gamma   90.00
#
_symmetry.space_group_name_H-M   'P 1'
#
loop_
_entity.id
_entity.type
_entity.pdbx_description
1 polymer ?
#
loop_
_entity_poly.entity_id
_entity_poly.type
_entity_poly.pdbx_seq_one_letter_code
_entity_poly.pdbx_strand_id
1 'polypeptide(L)'
;MTTQLSFSVNEHIDAETNKPIQCGTFSRDWAEEEELDELIDSLEAGRISHKQGLLRGQRLLIKFPGQLEIQNFIANRLWSLEMRDESTDVREKAYRQATALIPPGFKGQISWGEVDNRSFLRVAHGYLLGLMHRGDGKAAKALAKKLLAWCPADNLGVRMLLGDISMMTGDTQSAMKSYLKEAADSPAHWYQAGQIAFREGDFVSACTYVRRGIAANPYIAEGLTGRTKISEHLYWHASSRNGPEWATDYLRAPVCDWSAQEIDFVDWVFNSSAVLRERANLMEQHEGLTYERDAVRREPFALRSSYFVNELTDDLSIVMVKRIQNRYGVEIWPWEQAGFFKTAVT
;
A
#
# COMPACT_ATOMS: atom_id res chain seq x y z
N MET A 1 -24.40 25.12 -18.74
CA MET A 1 -24.76 23.92 -19.52
C MET A 1 -23.80 22.84 -19.08
N THR A 2 -24.27 21.77 -18.46
CA THR A 2 -23.38 20.70 -18.00
C THR A 2 -22.84 19.98 -19.23
N THR A 3 -21.52 19.94 -19.38
CA THR A 3 -20.90 19.32 -20.55
C THR A 3 -20.98 17.80 -20.38
N GLN A 4 -21.64 17.10 -21.30
CA GLN A 4 -21.77 15.65 -21.23
C GLN A 4 -20.37 15.01 -21.34
N LEU A 5 -20.03 14.12 -20.40
CA LEU A 5 -18.77 13.38 -20.42
C LEU A 5 -18.60 12.66 -21.76
N SER A 6 -17.45 12.87 -22.40
CA SER A 6 -17.07 12.29 -23.68
C SER A 6 -15.63 11.79 -23.63
N PHE A 7 -15.25 10.97 -24.60
CA PHE A 7 -13.90 10.45 -24.75
C PHE A 7 -13.43 10.65 -26.19
N SER A 8 -12.23 11.19 -26.35
CA SER A 8 -11.59 11.42 -27.64
C SER A 8 -10.29 10.61 -27.73
N VAL A 9 -9.91 10.24 -28.94
CA VAL A 9 -8.65 9.53 -29.21
C VAL A 9 -7.84 10.37 -30.17
N ASN A 10 -6.62 10.72 -29.77
CA ASN A 10 -5.64 11.41 -30.60
C ASN A 10 -4.43 10.51 -30.81
N GLU A 11 -3.72 10.69 -31.92
CA GLU A 11 -2.49 9.97 -32.21
C GLU A 11 -1.29 10.90 -31.99
N HIS A 12 -0.31 10.44 -31.23
CA HIS A 12 0.94 11.15 -30.97
C HIS A 12 2.12 10.25 -31.33
N ILE A 13 3.31 10.85 -31.52
CA ILE A 13 4.55 10.09 -31.61
C ILE A 13 5.09 9.92 -30.20
N ASP A 14 5.29 8.67 -29.79
CA ASP A 14 5.92 8.33 -28.52
C ASP A 14 7.39 8.78 -28.54
N ALA A 15 7.78 9.61 -27.57
CA ALA A 15 9.09 10.25 -27.54
C ALA A 15 10.25 9.26 -27.32
N GLU A 16 10.00 8.11 -26.70
CA GLU A 16 11.02 7.11 -26.39
C GLU A 16 11.21 6.12 -27.54
N THR A 17 10.11 5.69 -28.16
CA THR A 17 10.10 4.63 -29.16
C THR A 17 10.00 5.15 -30.59
N ASN A 18 9.70 6.44 -30.78
CA ASN A 18 9.45 7.09 -32.06
C ASN A 18 8.37 6.39 -32.90
N LYS A 19 7.40 5.76 -32.23
CA LYS A 19 6.27 5.05 -32.85
C LYS A 19 4.95 5.79 -32.58
N PRO A 20 3.94 5.67 -33.47
CA PRO A 20 2.62 6.19 -33.19
C PRO A 20 2.01 5.52 -31.95
N ILE A 21 1.44 6.33 -31.08
CA ILE A 21 0.69 5.91 -29.90
C ILE A 21 -0.64 6.63 -29.85
N GLN A 22 -1.69 5.87 -29.54
CA GLN A 22 -3.02 6.42 -29.30
C GLN A 22 -3.10 6.93 -27.85
N CYS A 23 -3.52 8.17 -27.68
CA CYS A 23 -3.81 8.77 -26.38
C CYS A 23 -5.30 9.08 -26.29
N GLY A 24 -5.93 8.53 -25.28
CA GLY A 24 -7.31 8.79 -24.93
C GLY A 24 -7.41 9.96 -23.95
N THR A 25 -8.37 10.85 -24.18
CA THR A 25 -8.66 11.99 -23.31
C THR A 25 -10.15 12.07 -23.03
N PHE A 26 -10.53 12.02 -21.75
CA PHE A 26 -11.88 12.35 -21.31
C PHE A 26 -12.12 13.86 -21.38
N SER A 27 -13.35 14.30 -21.63
CA SER A 27 -13.71 15.72 -21.48
C SER A 27 -13.86 16.10 -20.00
N ARG A 28 -13.50 17.34 -19.66
CA ARG A 28 -13.66 17.90 -18.31
C ARG A 28 -14.57 19.12 -18.31
N ASP A 29 -15.37 19.28 -17.26
CA ASP A 29 -16.18 20.47 -17.01
C ASP A 29 -15.58 21.24 -15.83
N TRP A 30 -15.06 22.44 -16.07
CA TRP A 30 -14.33 23.21 -15.04
C TRP A 30 -15.25 23.87 -14.02
N ALA A 31 -16.54 24.08 -14.35
CA ALA A 31 -17.47 24.76 -13.45
C ALA A 31 -17.89 23.90 -12.25
N GLU A 32 -17.91 22.57 -12.43
CA GLU A 32 -18.19 21.66 -11.31
C GLU A 32 -17.00 21.53 -10.35
N GLU A 33 -15.77 21.72 -10.85
CA GLU A 33 -14.54 21.56 -10.09
C GLU A 33 -14.39 22.67 -9.07
N GLU A 34 -14.69 23.92 -9.44
CA GLU A 34 -14.63 25.05 -8.51
C GLU A 34 -15.55 24.85 -7.29
N GLU A 35 -16.79 24.38 -7.50
CA GLU A 35 -17.71 24.09 -6.39
C GLU A 35 -17.30 22.85 -5.57
N LEU A 36 -16.67 21.86 -6.21
CA LEU A 36 -16.14 20.69 -5.52
C LEU A 36 -14.88 21.03 -4.70
N ASP A 37 -14.01 21.89 -5.21
CA ASP A 37 -12.79 22.35 -4.56
C ASP A 37 -13.12 23.13 -3.29
N GLU A 38 -14.09 24.05 -3.33
CA GLU A 38 -14.58 24.73 -2.11
C GLU A 38 -15.09 23.74 -1.04
N LEU A 39 -15.72 22.65 -1.49
CA LEU A 39 -16.19 21.60 -0.61
C LEU A 39 -15.04 20.77 -0.02
N ILE A 40 -14.02 20.46 -0.82
CA ILE A 40 -12.78 19.79 -0.39
C ILE A 40 -12.05 20.67 0.63
N ASP A 41 -11.81 21.94 0.33
CA ASP A 41 -11.17 22.91 1.22
C ASP A 41 -11.92 23.05 2.55
N SER A 42 -13.25 23.00 2.52
CA SER A 42 -14.07 23.04 3.73
C SER A 42 -13.86 21.79 4.60
N LEU A 43 -13.70 20.62 3.98
CA LEU A 43 -13.45 19.37 4.69
C LEU A 43 -12.03 19.32 5.25
N GLU A 44 -11.03 19.68 4.46
CA GLU A 44 -9.61 19.66 4.86
C GLU A 44 -9.33 20.65 5.98
N ALA A 45 -9.97 21.83 5.94
CA ALA A 45 -9.91 22.80 7.03
C ALA A 45 -10.72 22.39 8.28
N GLY A 46 -11.36 21.21 8.28
CA GLY A 46 -12.19 20.71 9.39
C GLY A 46 -13.48 21.51 9.63
N ARG A 47 -13.88 22.38 8.68
CA ARG A 47 -15.12 23.18 8.77
C ARG A 47 -16.37 22.33 8.60
N ILE A 48 -16.24 21.16 7.98
CA ILE A 48 -17.31 20.16 7.85
C ILE A 48 -16.79 18.76 8.17
N SER A 49 -17.68 17.87 8.61
CA SER A 49 -17.36 16.45 8.81
C SER A 49 -17.49 15.64 7.51
N HIS A 50 -16.94 14.41 7.48
CA HIS A 50 -17.13 13.50 6.35
C HIS A 50 -18.61 13.25 6.00
N LYS A 51 -19.49 13.16 7.01
CA LYS A 51 -20.94 13.01 6.80
C LYS A 51 -21.56 14.24 6.13
N GLN A 52 -21.16 15.44 6.55
CA GLN A 52 -21.62 16.68 5.92
C GLN A 52 -21.06 16.81 4.49
N GLY A 53 -19.80 16.44 4.28
CA GLY A 53 -19.16 16.36 2.97
C GLY A 53 -19.91 15.42 2.03
N LEU A 54 -20.25 14.22 2.47
CA LEU A 54 -21.02 13.24 1.69
C LEU A 54 -22.37 13.82 1.23
N LEU A 55 -23.15 14.41 2.14
CA LEU A 55 -24.45 15.01 1.80
C LEU A 55 -24.32 16.17 0.82
N ARG A 56 -23.28 17.00 0.96
CA ARG A 56 -23.01 18.11 0.02
C ARG A 56 -22.57 17.59 -1.34
N GLY A 57 -21.69 16.59 -1.38
CA GLY A 57 -21.26 15.94 -2.63
C GLY A 57 -22.42 15.30 -3.38
N GLN A 58 -23.35 14.65 -2.69
CA GLN A 58 -24.58 14.12 -3.30
C GLN A 58 -25.45 15.22 -3.93
N ARG A 59 -25.55 16.40 -3.31
CA ARG A 59 -26.24 17.55 -3.91
C ARG A 59 -25.51 18.09 -5.14
N LEU A 60 -24.17 18.16 -5.10
CA LEU A 60 -23.38 18.51 -6.29
C LEU A 60 -23.61 17.52 -7.42
N LEU A 61 -23.69 16.22 -7.14
CA LEU A 61 -23.95 15.20 -8.17
C LEU A 61 -25.35 15.33 -8.80
N ILE A 62 -26.35 15.83 -8.06
CA ILE A 62 -27.67 16.14 -8.63
C ILE A 62 -27.57 17.34 -9.58
N LYS A 63 -26.78 18.36 -9.21
CA LYS A 63 -26.56 19.56 -10.03
C LYS A 63 -25.70 19.27 -11.27
N PHE A 64 -24.71 18.41 -11.12
CA PHE A 64 -23.74 18.02 -12.15
C PHE A 64 -23.76 16.50 -12.34
N PRO A 65 -24.80 15.95 -13.00
CA PRO A 65 -24.99 14.51 -13.10
C PRO A 65 -23.89 13.83 -13.94
N GLY A 66 -23.41 12.69 -13.44
CA GLY A 66 -22.47 11.83 -14.15
C GLY A 66 -20.99 12.24 -14.03
N GLN A 67 -20.68 13.28 -13.26
CA GLN A 67 -19.30 13.74 -13.16
C GLN A 67 -18.43 12.82 -12.31
N LEU A 68 -17.24 12.53 -12.82
CA LEU A 68 -16.38 11.49 -12.24
C LEU A 68 -15.70 11.95 -10.95
N GLU A 69 -15.27 13.20 -10.87
CA GLU A 69 -14.56 13.70 -9.67
C GLU A 69 -15.52 13.85 -8.48
N ILE A 70 -16.76 14.31 -8.70
CA ILE A 70 -17.79 14.32 -7.64
C ILE A 70 -18.11 12.90 -7.16
N GLN A 71 -18.24 11.94 -8.08
CA GLN A 71 -18.46 10.52 -7.71
C GLN A 71 -17.26 9.94 -6.94
N ASN A 72 -16.03 10.26 -7.35
CA ASN A 72 -14.81 9.90 -6.63
C ASN A 72 -14.79 10.51 -5.22
N PHE A 73 -15.13 11.79 -5.08
CA PHE A 73 -15.25 12.46 -3.78
C PHE A 73 -16.28 11.77 -2.88
N ILE A 74 -17.49 11.50 -3.38
CA ILE A 74 -18.54 10.78 -2.64
C ILE A 74 -18.02 9.42 -2.18
N ALA A 75 -17.39 8.64 -3.08
CA ALA A 75 -16.84 7.34 -2.75
C ALA A 75 -15.74 7.43 -1.67
N ASN A 76 -14.88 8.44 -1.73
CA ASN A 76 -13.86 8.68 -0.71
C ASN A 76 -14.49 9.02 0.65
N ARG A 77 -15.60 9.77 0.69
CA ARG A 77 -16.33 10.03 1.94
C ARG A 77 -16.99 8.79 2.50
N LEU A 78 -17.61 7.95 1.66
CA LEU A 78 -18.15 6.66 2.09
C LEU A 78 -17.04 5.77 2.66
N TRP A 79 -15.88 5.72 2.01
CA TRP A 79 -14.73 4.97 2.49
C TRP A 79 -14.24 5.44 3.87
N SER A 80 -14.11 6.76 4.06
CA SER A 80 -13.74 7.36 5.37
C SER A 80 -14.78 7.10 6.47
N LEU A 81 -16.02 6.82 6.10
CA LEU A 81 -17.11 6.47 7.02
C LEU A 81 -17.26 4.95 7.22
N GLU A 82 -16.29 4.16 6.77
CA GLU A 82 -16.29 2.69 6.82
C GLU A 82 -17.40 2.02 6.00
N MET A 83 -18.09 2.78 5.14
CA MET A 83 -19.09 2.30 4.18
C MET A 83 -18.41 1.84 2.88
N ARG A 84 -17.55 0.82 3.00
CA ARG A 84 -16.62 0.40 1.93
C ARG A 84 -17.32 -0.26 0.75
N ASP A 85 -18.43 -0.96 0.98
CA ASP A 85 -19.21 -1.56 -0.10
C ASP A 85 -19.95 -0.51 -0.91
N GLU A 86 -20.63 0.44 -0.27
CA GLU A 86 -21.31 1.54 -0.95
C GLU A 86 -20.31 2.43 -1.69
N SER A 87 -19.13 2.65 -1.09
CA SER A 87 -18.01 3.33 -1.77
C SER A 87 -17.63 2.60 -3.06
N THR A 88 -17.52 1.27 -3.01
CA THR A 88 -17.17 0.44 -4.16
C THR A 88 -18.27 0.47 -5.23
N ASP A 89 -19.55 0.46 -4.86
CA ASP A 89 -20.67 0.52 -5.80
C ASP A 89 -20.71 1.85 -6.55
N VAL A 90 -20.42 2.97 -5.88
CA VAL A 90 -20.32 4.29 -6.52
C VAL A 90 -19.19 4.29 -7.56
N ARG A 91 -18.01 3.76 -7.20
CA ARG A 91 -16.87 3.69 -8.13
C ARG A 91 -17.10 2.74 -9.27
N GLU A 92 -17.74 1.60 -9.03
CA GLU A 92 -18.12 0.65 -10.08
C GLU A 92 -19.06 1.30 -11.10
N LYS A 93 -20.10 1.99 -10.63
CA LYS A 93 -21.02 2.71 -11.50
C LYS A 93 -20.32 3.78 -12.33
N ALA A 94 -19.48 4.61 -11.69
CA ALA A 94 -18.71 5.65 -12.38
C ALA A 94 -17.72 5.06 -13.39
N TYR A 95 -17.04 3.96 -13.03
CA TYR A 95 -16.13 3.24 -13.91
C TYR A 95 -16.86 2.67 -15.13
N ARG A 96 -18.02 2.03 -14.94
CA ARG A 96 -18.86 1.52 -16.05
C ARG A 96 -19.35 2.64 -16.96
N GLN A 97 -19.76 3.77 -16.39
CA GLN A 97 -20.17 4.95 -17.14
C GLN A 97 -19.04 5.48 -18.03
N ALA A 98 -17.84 5.67 -17.47
CA ALA A 98 -16.70 6.20 -18.21
C ALA A 98 -16.17 5.22 -19.26
N THR A 99 -16.04 3.94 -18.91
CA THR A 99 -15.52 2.92 -19.83
C THR A 99 -16.44 2.63 -21.01
N ALA A 100 -17.75 2.89 -20.88
CA ALA A 100 -18.69 2.81 -22.00
C ALA A 100 -18.40 3.84 -23.12
N LEU A 101 -17.65 4.91 -22.82
CA LEU A 101 -17.24 5.94 -23.78
C LEU A 101 -15.94 5.57 -24.50
N ILE A 102 -15.15 4.64 -23.96
CA ILE A 102 -13.89 4.22 -24.57
C ILE A 102 -14.21 3.31 -25.78
N PRO A 103 -13.71 3.61 -26.99
CA PRO A 103 -13.98 2.81 -28.18
C PRO A 103 -13.59 1.32 -27.99
N PRO A 104 -14.41 0.38 -28.47
CA PRO A 104 -14.07 -1.04 -28.46
C PRO A 104 -12.73 -1.28 -29.16
N GLY A 105 -11.83 -2.00 -28.49
CA GLY A 105 -10.50 -2.31 -29.03
C GLY A 105 -9.47 -1.20 -28.90
N PHE A 106 -9.77 -0.09 -28.20
CA PHE A 106 -8.76 0.90 -27.82
C PHE A 106 -7.63 0.23 -27.02
N LYS A 107 -6.41 0.36 -27.52
CA LYS A 107 -5.17 -0.17 -26.92
C LYS A 107 -4.18 0.93 -26.54
N GLY A 108 -4.61 2.19 -26.62
CA GLY A 108 -3.81 3.35 -26.30
C GLY A 108 -3.69 3.61 -24.81
N GLN A 109 -2.99 4.69 -24.49
CA GLN A 109 -2.81 5.18 -23.13
C GLN A 109 -3.91 6.16 -22.74
N ILE A 110 -4.23 6.22 -21.45
CA ILE A 110 -5.02 7.26 -20.80
C ILE A 110 -4.10 7.82 -19.72
N SER A 111 -3.26 8.79 -20.13
CA SER A 111 -2.13 9.26 -19.32
C SER A 111 -2.59 10.11 -18.14
N TRP A 112 -1.92 9.96 -17.01
CA TRP A 112 -2.09 10.82 -15.82
C TRP A 112 -1.60 12.26 -16.04
N GLY A 113 -0.64 12.43 -16.95
CA GLY A 113 -0.11 13.74 -17.33
C GLY A 113 -1.18 14.63 -17.95
N GLU A 114 -2.15 14.03 -18.66
CA GLU A 114 -3.36 14.70 -19.09
C GLU A 114 -4.29 14.90 -17.89
N VAL A 115 -4.53 16.17 -17.55
CA VAL A 115 -5.26 16.57 -16.34
C VAL A 115 -6.69 16.06 -16.40
N ASP A 116 -7.30 16.06 -17.58
CA ASP A 116 -8.69 15.64 -17.78
C ASP A 116 -8.91 14.13 -17.55
N ASN A 117 -7.85 13.33 -17.64
CA ASN A 117 -7.92 11.89 -17.40
C ASN A 117 -7.88 11.52 -15.91
N ARG A 118 -7.45 12.42 -15.03
CA ARG A 118 -7.17 12.08 -13.62
C ARG A 118 -8.41 11.60 -12.88
N SER A 119 -9.58 12.20 -13.14
CA SER A 119 -10.83 11.78 -12.50
C SER A 119 -11.21 10.35 -12.87
N PHE A 120 -11.07 9.98 -14.14
CA PHE A 120 -11.27 8.59 -14.57
C PHE A 120 -10.27 7.63 -13.91
N LEU A 121 -9.00 7.99 -13.92
CA LEU A 121 -7.93 7.15 -13.34
C LEU A 121 -8.13 6.94 -11.84
N ARG A 122 -8.52 7.98 -11.08
CA ARG A 122 -8.84 7.87 -9.65
C ARG A 122 -10.06 6.99 -9.41
N VAL A 123 -11.13 7.13 -10.19
CA VAL A 123 -12.31 6.26 -10.11
C VAL A 123 -11.93 4.80 -10.37
N ALA A 124 -11.19 4.54 -11.45
CA ALA A 124 -10.75 3.19 -11.80
C ALA A 124 -9.83 2.58 -10.73
N HIS A 125 -8.89 3.37 -10.18
CA HIS A 125 -8.03 2.95 -9.08
C HIS A 125 -8.81 2.66 -7.80
N GLY A 126 -9.73 3.53 -7.40
CA GLY A 126 -10.54 3.29 -6.23
C GLY A 126 -11.49 2.09 -6.40
N TYR A 127 -11.95 1.81 -7.63
CA TYR A 127 -12.71 0.58 -7.92
C TYR A 127 -11.81 -0.66 -7.80
N LEU A 128 -10.55 -0.60 -8.25
CA LEU A 128 -9.57 -1.66 -8.02
C LEU A 128 -9.41 -1.95 -6.51
N LEU A 129 -9.25 -0.92 -5.69
CA LEU A 129 -9.17 -1.08 -4.23
C LEU A 129 -10.45 -1.70 -3.63
N GLY A 130 -11.62 -1.32 -4.15
CA GLY A 130 -12.91 -1.91 -3.77
C GLY A 130 -13.03 -3.40 -4.13
N LEU A 131 -12.57 -3.80 -5.32
CA LEU A 131 -12.49 -5.20 -5.73
C LEU A 131 -11.55 -6.00 -4.83
N MET A 132 -10.39 -5.43 -4.48
CA MET A 132 -9.46 -6.02 -3.53
C MET A 132 -10.10 -6.22 -2.15
N HIS A 133 -10.81 -5.19 -1.65
CA HIS A 133 -11.51 -5.27 -0.38
C HIS A 133 -12.60 -6.36 -0.36
N ARG A 134 -13.31 -6.56 -1.47
CA ARG A 134 -14.34 -7.60 -1.64
C ARG A 134 -13.79 -9.01 -1.86
N GLY A 135 -12.47 -9.20 -1.96
CA GLY A 135 -11.90 -10.52 -2.24
C GLY A 135 -11.90 -10.91 -3.73
N ASP A 136 -12.33 -10.04 -4.66
CA ASP A 136 -12.40 -10.37 -6.09
C ASP A 136 -11.04 -10.18 -6.78
N GLY A 137 -10.10 -11.06 -6.44
CA GLY A 137 -8.74 -11.04 -6.98
C GLY A 137 -8.68 -11.19 -8.51
N LYS A 138 -9.64 -11.88 -9.12
CA LYS A 138 -9.69 -12.06 -10.59
C LYS A 138 -10.05 -10.75 -11.29
N ALA A 139 -11.12 -10.09 -10.85
CA ALA A 139 -11.50 -8.79 -11.39
C ALA A 139 -10.43 -7.73 -11.09
N ALA A 140 -9.86 -7.73 -9.88
CA ALA A 140 -8.77 -6.84 -9.50
C ALA A 140 -7.55 -7.02 -10.41
N LYS A 141 -7.11 -8.26 -10.68
CA LYS A 141 -6.00 -8.54 -11.61
C LYS A 141 -6.28 -8.05 -13.03
N ALA A 142 -7.53 -8.21 -13.50
CA ALA A 142 -7.92 -7.72 -14.82
C ALA A 142 -7.89 -6.19 -14.89
N LEU A 143 -8.38 -5.50 -13.86
CA LEU A 143 -8.40 -4.03 -13.80
C LEU A 143 -7.01 -3.44 -13.60
N ALA A 144 -6.17 -4.02 -12.73
CA ALA A 144 -4.79 -3.60 -12.54
C ALA A 144 -3.99 -3.63 -13.85
N LYS A 145 -4.17 -4.69 -14.66
CA LYS A 145 -3.56 -4.78 -16.00
C LYS A 145 -4.03 -3.65 -16.92
N LYS A 146 -5.32 -3.29 -16.89
CA LYS A 146 -5.86 -2.18 -17.69
C LYS A 146 -5.29 -0.84 -17.22
N LEU A 147 -5.27 -0.59 -15.90
CA LEU A 147 -4.71 0.63 -15.33
C LEU A 147 -3.23 0.81 -15.71
N LEU A 148 -2.42 -0.25 -15.66
CA LEU A 148 -1.01 -0.19 -16.06
C LEU A 148 -0.81 -0.03 -17.57
N ALA A 149 -1.74 -0.52 -18.39
CA ALA A 149 -1.72 -0.28 -19.84
C ALA A 149 -2.13 1.16 -20.18
N TRP A 150 -3.14 1.69 -19.48
CA TRP A 150 -3.61 3.06 -19.64
C TRP A 150 -2.62 4.09 -19.10
N CYS A 151 -2.03 3.84 -17.93
CA CYS A 151 -1.08 4.74 -17.28
C CYS A 151 0.24 3.98 -16.98
N PRO A 152 1.13 3.82 -17.97
CA PRO A 152 2.38 3.07 -17.80
C PRO A 152 3.38 3.72 -16.83
N ALA A 153 3.28 5.04 -16.64
CA ALA A 153 4.04 5.76 -15.61
C ALA A 153 3.62 5.38 -14.17
N ASP A 154 2.49 4.68 -14.02
CA ASP A 154 1.98 4.14 -12.75
C ASP A 154 1.89 5.19 -11.63
N ASN A 155 1.42 6.39 -11.97
CA ASN A 155 1.28 7.51 -11.03
C ASN A 155 0.36 7.20 -9.83
N LEU A 156 -0.45 6.14 -9.93
CA LEU A 156 -1.36 5.66 -8.89
C LEU A 156 -0.75 4.55 -8.02
N GLY A 157 0.41 4.02 -8.36
CA GLY A 157 1.08 2.97 -7.59
C GLY A 157 0.45 1.58 -7.70
N VAL A 158 -0.19 1.26 -8.82
CA VAL A 158 -0.83 -0.04 -9.08
C VAL A 158 0.18 -1.19 -9.07
N ARG A 159 1.45 -0.97 -9.44
CA ARG A 159 2.50 -2.01 -9.34
C ARG A 159 2.68 -2.52 -7.93
N MET A 160 2.52 -1.67 -6.92
CA MET A 160 2.64 -2.08 -5.52
C MET A 160 1.51 -3.02 -5.09
N LEU A 161 0.33 -2.90 -5.72
CA LEU A 161 -0.83 -3.76 -5.43
C LEU A 161 -0.75 -5.14 -6.10
N LEU A 162 0.17 -5.36 -7.04
CA LEU A 162 0.23 -6.62 -7.80
C LEU A 162 0.60 -7.82 -6.92
N GLY A 163 1.39 -7.61 -5.87
CA GLY A 163 1.72 -8.65 -4.89
C GLY A 163 0.46 -9.13 -4.17
N ASP A 164 -0.30 -8.18 -3.61
CA ASP A 164 -1.55 -8.44 -2.89
C ASP A 164 -2.59 -9.11 -3.77
N ILE A 165 -2.77 -8.62 -4.99
CA ILE A 165 -3.69 -9.21 -5.97
C ILE A 165 -3.27 -10.65 -6.31
N SER A 166 -1.97 -10.92 -6.39
CA SER A 166 -1.46 -12.28 -6.65
C SER A 166 -1.74 -13.20 -5.47
N MET A 167 -1.50 -12.74 -4.23
CA MET A 167 -1.86 -13.45 -2.99
C MET A 167 -3.35 -13.82 -2.96
N MET A 168 -4.24 -12.86 -3.25
CA MET A 168 -5.68 -13.09 -3.30
C MET A 168 -6.10 -14.15 -4.32
N THR A 169 -5.29 -14.36 -5.36
CA THR A 169 -5.54 -15.40 -6.38
C THR A 169 -4.79 -16.72 -6.11
N GLY A 170 -4.07 -16.83 -5.00
CA GLY A 170 -3.24 -17.99 -4.65
C GLY A 170 -1.93 -18.12 -5.43
N ASP A 171 -1.52 -17.08 -6.16
CA ASP A 171 -0.32 -17.04 -7.00
C ASP A 171 0.88 -16.52 -6.18
N THR A 172 1.34 -17.33 -5.22
CA THR A 172 2.38 -16.93 -4.25
C THR A 172 3.73 -16.62 -4.91
N GLN A 173 4.08 -17.32 -5.99
CA GLN A 173 5.31 -17.06 -6.73
C GLN A 173 5.31 -15.66 -7.37
N SER A 174 4.22 -15.29 -8.05
CA SER A 174 4.10 -13.94 -8.62
C SER A 174 3.99 -12.87 -7.53
N ALA A 175 3.36 -13.20 -6.41
CA ALA A 175 3.30 -12.31 -5.25
C ALA A 175 4.70 -12.01 -4.71
N MET A 176 5.48 -13.05 -4.41
CA MET A 176 6.86 -12.93 -3.92
C MET A 176 7.72 -12.07 -4.83
N LYS A 177 7.68 -12.32 -6.15
CA LYS A 177 8.42 -11.52 -7.13
C LYS A 177 8.01 -10.05 -7.10
N SER A 178 6.71 -9.76 -6.98
CA SER A 178 6.19 -8.40 -6.95
C SER A 178 6.58 -7.69 -5.66
N TYR A 179 6.46 -8.37 -4.52
CA TYR A 179 6.87 -7.83 -3.22
C TYR A 179 8.34 -7.47 -3.21
N LEU A 180 9.24 -8.40 -3.54
CA LEU A 180 10.69 -8.16 -3.54
C LEU A 180 11.10 -7.03 -4.48
N LYS A 181 10.44 -6.93 -5.65
CA LYS A 181 10.73 -5.87 -6.63
C LYS A 181 10.41 -4.48 -6.08
N GLU A 182 9.30 -4.34 -5.36
CA GLU A 182 8.78 -3.05 -4.92
C GLU A 182 9.09 -2.77 -3.43
N ALA A 183 9.77 -3.68 -2.71
CA ALA A 183 9.97 -3.58 -1.26
C ALA A 183 10.92 -2.45 -0.81
N ALA A 184 11.80 -1.97 -1.69
CA ALA A 184 12.59 -0.77 -1.42
C ALA A 184 11.71 0.47 -1.24
N ASP A 185 10.60 0.54 -1.98
CA ASP A 185 9.68 1.67 -1.99
C ASP A 185 8.44 1.45 -1.11
N SER A 186 8.16 0.20 -0.73
CA SER A 186 7.00 -0.19 0.09
C SER A 186 7.45 -1.10 1.25
N PRO A 187 7.68 -0.56 2.46
CA PRO A 187 8.15 -1.32 3.62
C PRO A 187 7.31 -2.54 3.98
N ALA A 188 5.99 -2.47 3.75
CA ALA A 188 5.05 -3.56 4.02
C ALA A 188 5.37 -4.84 3.21
N HIS A 189 5.95 -4.69 2.02
CA HIS A 189 6.26 -5.82 1.15
C HIS A 189 7.35 -6.73 1.71
N TRP A 190 8.24 -6.20 2.56
CA TRP A 190 9.19 -7.05 3.28
C TRP A 190 8.50 -8.02 4.24
N TYR A 191 7.44 -7.57 4.92
CA TYR A 191 6.65 -8.45 5.79
C TYR A 191 5.96 -9.53 4.96
N GLN A 192 5.32 -9.17 3.85
CA GLN A 192 4.61 -10.13 3.00
C GLN A 192 5.56 -11.15 2.35
N ALA A 193 6.74 -10.71 1.90
CA ALA A 193 7.80 -11.63 1.45
C ALA A 193 8.26 -12.56 2.58
N GLY A 194 8.41 -12.04 3.80
CA GLY A 194 8.74 -12.82 4.99
C GLY A 194 7.68 -13.86 5.33
N GLN A 195 6.40 -13.50 5.20
CA GLN A 195 5.27 -14.40 5.43
C GLN A 195 5.26 -15.56 4.43
N ILE A 196 5.46 -15.27 3.14
CA ILE A 196 5.55 -16.30 2.09
C ILE A 196 6.72 -17.25 2.39
N ALA A 197 7.91 -16.70 2.65
CA ALA A 197 9.10 -17.51 2.95
C ALA A 197 8.89 -18.39 4.19
N PHE A 198 8.24 -17.87 5.23
CA PHE A 198 7.91 -18.64 6.43
C PHE A 198 6.97 -19.81 6.10
N ARG A 199 5.91 -19.57 5.32
CA ARG A 199 4.95 -20.60 4.88
C ARG A 199 5.60 -21.67 3.99
N GLU A 200 6.64 -21.31 3.25
CA GLU A 200 7.46 -22.23 2.45
C GLU A 200 8.52 -22.98 3.28
N GLY A 201 8.69 -22.65 4.56
CA GLY A 201 9.69 -23.25 5.45
C GLY A 201 11.10 -22.68 5.29
N ASP A 202 11.29 -21.64 4.48
CA ASP A 202 12.55 -20.92 4.36
C ASP A 202 12.66 -19.86 5.46
N PHE A 203 12.93 -20.34 6.68
CA PHE A 203 13.00 -19.50 7.87
C PHE A 203 14.16 -18.49 7.85
N VAL A 204 15.24 -18.77 7.10
CA VAL A 204 16.38 -17.85 6.96
C VAL A 204 15.95 -16.63 6.15
N SER A 205 15.41 -16.84 4.95
CA SER A 205 14.89 -15.75 4.13
C SER A 205 13.76 -15.01 4.84
N ALA A 206 12.85 -15.75 5.50
CA ALA A 206 11.77 -15.15 6.29
C ALA A 206 12.31 -14.20 7.37
N CYS A 207 13.35 -14.63 8.11
CA CYS A 207 13.97 -13.81 9.14
C CYS A 207 14.62 -12.56 8.54
N THR A 208 15.32 -12.69 7.40
CA THR A 208 15.93 -11.55 6.70
C THR A 208 14.89 -10.55 6.22
N TYR A 209 13.81 -11.01 5.59
CA TYR A 209 12.75 -10.12 5.11
C TYR A 209 12.01 -9.45 6.28
N VAL A 210 11.68 -10.16 7.34
CA VAL A 210 11.07 -9.54 8.53
C VAL A 210 12.01 -8.51 9.17
N ARG A 211 13.32 -8.79 9.27
CA ARG A 211 14.32 -7.81 9.74
C ARG A 211 14.34 -6.54 8.89
N ARG A 212 14.29 -6.67 7.56
CA ARG A 212 14.17 -5.54 6.63
C ARG A 212 12.85 -4.77 6.82
N GLY A 213 11.75 -5.48 7.02
CA GLY A 213 10.45 -4.89 7.33
C GLY A 213 10.49 -4.08 8.64
N ILE A 214 11.08 -4.64 9.69
CA ILE A 214 11.23 -3.98 11.00
C ILE A 214 12.09 -2.72 10.89
N ALA A 215 13.20 -2.79 10.15
CA ALA A 215 14.07 -1.64 9.91
C ALA A 215 13.37 -0.55 9.09
N ALA A 216 12.57 -0.91 8.08
CA ALA A 216 11.90 0.04 7.21
C ALA A 216 10.63 0.65 7.84
N ASN A 217 9.82 -0.15 8.52
CA ASN A 217 8.61 0.29 9.23
C ASN A 217 8.36 -0.61 10.46
N PRO A 218 8.86 -0.23 11.65
CA PRO A 218 8.75 -1.05 12.86
C PRO A 218 7.32 -1.13 13.40
N TYR A 219 6.45 -0.18 13.04
CA TYR A 219 5.07 -0.11 13.53
C TYR A 219 4.23 -1.30 13.07
N ILE A 220 4.55 -1.91 11.93
CA ILE A 220 3.88 -3.12 11.45
C ILE A 220 4.14 -4.28 12.41
N ALA A 221 5.41 -4.53 12.76
CA ALA A 221 5.76 -5.55 13.74
C ALA A 221 5.12 -5.26 15.09
N GLU A 222 5.20 -4.03 15.58
CA GLU A 222 4.55 -3.65 16.85
C GLU A 222 3.04 -3.94 16.83
N GLY A 223 2.36 -3.61 15.74
CA GLY A 223 0.93 -3.87 15.58
C GLY A 223 0.59 -5.37 15.50
N LEU A 224 1.37 -6.14 14.74
CA LEU A 224 1.23 -7.61 14.66
C LEU A 224 1.41 -8.26 16.04
N THR A 225 2.35 -7.76 16.84
CA THR A 225 2.69 -8.31 18.17
C THR A 225 1.89 -7.67 19.32
N GLY A 226 0.74 -7.04 19.00
CA GLY A 226 -0.25 -6.65 20.00
C GLY A 226 -0.24 -5.18 20.45
N ARG A 227 0.59 -4.30 19.87
CA ARG A 227 0.49 -2.86 20.11
C ARG A 227 -0.77 -2.30 19.43
N THR A 228 -1.83 -2.12 20.20
CA THR A 228 -3.13 -1.65 19.68
C THR A 228 -3.18 -0.15 19.38
N LYS A 229 -2.35 0.65 20.06
CA LYS A 229 -2.19 2.09 19.78
C LYS A 229 -0.84 2.35 19.13
N ILE A 230 -0.87 2.46 17.81
CA ILE A 230 0.29 2.80 16.99
C ILE A 230 0.33 4.32 16.87
N SER A 231 1.30 4.94 17.54
CA SER A 231 1.56 6.37 17.48
C SER A 231 2.96 6.60 16.94
N GLU A 232 3.15 7.70 16.25
CA GLU A 232 4.47 8.09 15.75
C GLU A 232 5.48 8.14 16.90
N HIS A 233 6.63 7.53 16.67
CA HIS A 233 7.78 7.63 17.55
C HIS A 233 8.40 9.03 17.43
N LEU A 234 9.16 9.46 18.44
CA LEU A 234 9.70 10.83 18.52
C LEU A 234 10.95 11.04 17.64
N TYR A 235 10.94 10.52 16.41
CA TYR A 235 11.97 10.73 15.42
C TYR A 235 11.36 10.90 14.02
N TRP A 236 12.11 11.57 13.15
CA TRP A 236 11.68 11.89 11.80
C TRP A 236 11.68 10.68 10.87
N HIS A 237 10.64 10.56 10.05
CA HIS A 237 10.55 9.59 8.96
C HIS A 237 10.84 10.24 7.60
N ALA A 238 11.59 9.55 6.74
CA ALA A 238 11.90 10.03 5.39
C ALA A 238 10.71 10.03 4.43
N SER A 239 9.72 9.18 4.71
CA SER A 239 8.49 9.05 3.93
C SER A 239 7.35 8.64 4.85
N SER A 240 6.13 9.04 4.50
CA SER A 240 4.91 8.60 5.22
C SER A 240 4.73 7.08 5.20
N ARG A 241 5.33 6.38 4.22
CA ARG A 241 5.33 4.91 4.12
C ARG A 241 6.09 4.22 5.25
N ASN A 242 7.03 4.93 5.89
CA ASN A 242 7.78 4.45 7.05
C ASN A 242 7.06 4.76 8.38
N GLY A 243 5.94 5.49 8.31
CA GLY A 243 5.17 5.94 9.46
C GLY A 243 4.06 4.98 9.92
N PRO A 244 3.35 5.35 11.00
CA PRO A 244 2.32 4.53 11.64
C PRO A 244 1.00 4.45 10.86
N GLU A 245 0.68 5.47 10.04
CA GLU A 245 -0.52 5.45 9.20
C GLU A 245 -0.45 4.33 8.16
N TRP A 246 0.68 4.21 7.47
CA TRP A 246 0.92 3.15 6.51
C TRP A 246 0.87 1.76 7.14
N ALA A 247 1.43 1.62 8.35
CA ALA A 247 1.34 0.38 9.11
C ALA A 247 -0.10 0.02 9.46
N THR A 248 -0.91 1.01 9.82
CA THR A 248 -2.34 0.82 10.13
C THR A 248 -3.11 0.35 8.90
N ASP A 249 -2.82 0.91 7.72
CA ASP A 249 -3.44 0.48 6.46
C ASP A 249 -3.08 -0.97 6.12
N TYR A 250 -1.80 -1.35 6.27
CA TYR A 250 -1.35 -2.73 6.11
C TYR A 250 -2.07 -3.70 7.06
N LEU A 251 -2.12 -3.39 8.35
CA LEU A 251 -2.74 -4.24 9.38
C LEU A 251 -4.26 -4.43 9.16
N ARG A 252 -4.89 -3.53 8.40
CA ARG A 252 -6.32 -3.60 8.02
C ARG A 252 -6.55 -4.20 6.63
N ALA A 253 -5.48 -4.50 5.89
CA ALA A 253 -5.59 -5.03 4.55
C ALA A 253 -6.03 -6.51 4.59
N PRO A 254 -6.87 -6.97 3.65
CA PRO A 254 -7.30 -8.38 3.60
C PRO A 254 -6.14 -9.38 3.48
N VAL A 255 -4.99 -8.94 2.95
CA VAL A 255 -3.77 -9.75 2.79
C VAL A 255 -2.97 -9.88 4.09
N CYS A 256 -3.27 -9.10 5.13
CA CYS A 256 -2.65 -9.25 6.44
C CYS A 256 -3.32 -10.40 7.21
N ASP A 257 -2.99 -11.63 6.81
CA ASP A 257 -3.61 -12.88 7.30
C ASP A 257 -2.66 -13.72 8.17
N TRP A 258 -1.79 -13.06 8.95
CA TRP A 258 -0.77 -13.72 9.77
C TRP A 258 -1.38 -14.70 10.78
N SER A 259 -0.93 -15.95 10.76
CA SER A 259 -1.32 -16.96 11.76
C SER A 259 -0.66 -16.68 13.11
N ALA A 260 -1.18 -17.26 14.20
CA ALA A 260 -0.59 -17.09 15.53
C ALA A 260 0.90 -17.49 15.58
N GLN A 261 1.28 -18.59 14.92
CA GLN A 261 2.67 -19.04 14.85
C GLN A 261 3.55 -18.10 14.01
N GLU A 262 3.00 -17.53 12.93
CA GLU A 262 3.71 -16.53 12.12
C GLU A 262 3.92 -15.23 12.92
N ILE A 263 2.95 -14.83 13.75
CA ILE A 263 3.09 -13.69 14.68
C ILE A 263 4.15 -13.98 15.74
N ASP A 264 4.17 -15.20 16.32
CA ASP A 264 5.23 -15.60 17.27
C ASP A 264 6.62 -15.52 16.63
N PHE A 265 6.73 -15.86 15.34
CA PHE A 265 7.98 -15.69 14.60
C PHE A 265 8.38 -14.21 14.48
N VAL A 266 7.44 -13.32 14.12
CA VAL A 266 7.70 -11.88 14.07
C VAL A 266 8.10 -11.33 15.44
N ASP A 267 7.41 -11.74 16.51
CA ASP A 267 7.74 -11.35 17.88
C ASP A 267 9.15 -11.79 18.29
N TRP A 268 9.50 -13.05 17.99
CA TRP A 268 10.84 -13.57 18.22
C TRP A 268 11.91 -12.78 17.47
N VAL A 269 11.70 -12.48 16.18
CA VAL A 269 12.65 -11.67 15.38
C VAL A 269 12.79 -10.29 16.01
N PHE A 270 11.66 -9.61 16.30
CA PHE A 270 11.60 -8.25 16.81
C PHE A 270 12.29 -8.08 18.19
N ASN A 271 12.19 -9.08 19.05
CA ASN A 271 12.73 -9.08 20.41
C ASN A 271 14.10 -9.78 20.54
N SER A 272 14.65 -10.33 19.46
CA SER A 272 15.97 -10.95 19.50
C SER A 272 17.06 -9.92 19.80
N SER A 273 18.06 -10.30 20.60
CA SER A 273 19.18 -9.40 20.97
C SER A 273 20.01 -8.94 19.77
N ALA A 274 19.99 -9.69 18.67
CA ALA A 274 20.62 -9.33 17.41
C ALA A 274 19.86 -8.18 16.73
N VAL A 275 18.54 -8.32 16.56
CA VAL A 275 17.71 -7.31 15.90
C VAL A 275 17.52 -6.08 16.77
N LEU A 276 17.50 -6.21 18.10
CA LEU A 276 17.53 -5.05 19.00
C LEU A 276 18.79 -4.20 18.81
N ARG A 277 19.95 -4.81 18.52
CA ARG A 277 21.18 -4.07 18.17
C ARG A 277 21.06 -3.37 16.81
N GLU A 278 20.48 -4.04 15.81
CA GLU A 278 20.20 -3.41 14.51
C GLU A 278 19.28 -2.19 14.67
N ARG A 279 18.20 -2.33 15.44
CA ARG A 279 17.25 -1.24 15.72
C ARG A 279 17.90 -0.10 16.50
N ALA A 280 18.77 -0.40 17.47
CA ALA A 280 19.52 0.62 18.19
C ALA A 280 20.43 1.42 17.25
N ASN A 281 21.16 0.75 16.35
CA ASN A 281 22.01 1.39 15.36
C ASN A 281 21.22 2.28 14.40
N LEU A 282 20.03 1.83 13.98
CA LEU A 282 19.14 2.62 13.13
C LEU A 282 18.56 3.84 13.89
N MET A 283 18.21 3.67 15.17
CA MET A 283 17.71 4.74 16.01
C MET A 283 18.73 5.88 16.12
N GLU A 284 20.02 5.57 16.29
CA GLU A 284 21.08 6.58 16.30
C GLU A 284 21.07 7.44 15.02
N GLN A 285 20.78 6.84 13.86
CA GLN A 285 20.67 7.58 12.60
C GLN A 285 19.42 8.47 12.57
N HIS A 286 18.30 7.96 13.06
CA HIS A 286 17.06 8.73 13.16
C HIS A 286 17.16 9.89 14.16
N GLU A 287 17.83 9.71 15.28
CA GLU A 287 18.12 10.77 16.25
C GLU A 287 19.01 11.86 15.62
N GLY A 288 20.08 11.46 14.93
CA GLY A 288 20.92 12.38 14.16
C GLY A 288 20.13 13.18 13.13
N LEU A 289 19.27 12.52 12.35
CA LEU A 289 18.37 13.18 11.40
C LEU A 289 17.32 14.06 12.07
N THR A 290 16.88 13.76 13.29
CA THR A 290 15.83 14.54 13.95
C THR A 290 16.39 15.79 14.59
N TYR A 291 17.54 15.68 15.25
CA TYR A 291 18.08 16.72 16.12
C TYR A 291 19.18 17.57 15.47
N GLU A 292 19.95 17.03 14.51
CA GLU A 292 20.98 17.80 13.80
C GLU A 292 20.36 18.73 12.74
N ARG A 293 20.78 19.99 12.78
CA ARG A 293 20.29 21.07 11.91
C ARG A 293 21.34 21.51 10.88
N ASP A 294 22.62 21.27 11.15
CA ASP A 294 23.68 21.49 10.18
C ASP A 294 23.64 20.43 9.07
N ALA A 295 23.51 20.87 7.82
CA ALA A 295 23.32 19.96 6.69
C ALA A 295 24.51 19.02 6.48
N VAL A 296 25.73 19.48 6.68
CA VAL A 296 26.96 18.70 6.46
C VAL A 296 27.11 17.63 7.54
N ARG A 297 26.80 17.97 8.80
CA ARG A 297 26.80 17.00 9.91
C ARG A 297 25.64 16.02 9.84
N ARG A 298 24.53 16.42 9.21
CA ARG A 298 23.34 15.58 9.01
C ARG A 298 23.51 14.54 7.89
N GLU A 299 24.29 14.86 6.86
CA GLU A 299 24.48 14.03 5.66
C GLU A 299 24.93 12.58 5.96
N PRO A 300 25.91 12.31 6.86
CA PRO A 300 26.31 10.96 7.19
C PRO A 300 25.17 10.09 7.75
N PHE A 301 24.30 10.67 8.58
CA PHE A 301 23.13 9.95 9.12
C PHE A 301 22.12 9.61 8.02
N ALA A 302 21.90 10.54 7.08
CA ALA A 302 21.01 10.32 5.93
C ALA A 302 21.55 9.18 5.04
N LEU A 303 22.83 9.22 4.71
CA LEU A 303 23.49 8.18 3.92
C LEU A 303 23.40 6.83 4.63
N ARG A 304 23.78 6.76 5.92
CA ARG A 304 23.75 5.50 6.67
C ARG A 304 22.34 4.92 6.77
N SER A 305 21.34 5.75 7.06
CA SER A 305 19.93 5.33 7.10
C SER A 305 19.44 4.79 5.75
N SER A 306 19.82 5.44 4.63
CA SER A 306 19.38 5.04 3.29
C SER A 306 19.86 3.65 2.84
N TYR A 307 21.05 3.22 3.30
CA TYR A 307 21.62 1.92 2.95
C TYR A 307 21.31 0.83 3.97
N PHE A 308 20.86 1.19 5.18
CA PHE A 308 20.73 0.28 6.32
C PHE A 308 19.93 -1.00 5.99
N VAL A 309 18.76 -0.87 5.35
CA VAL A 309 17.90 -2.01 4.99
C VAL A 309 18.62 -2.97 4.03
N ASN A 310 19.42 -2.46 3.10
CA ASN A 310 20.15 -3.27 2.12
C ASN A 310 21.32 -4.04 2.74
N GLU A 311 21.87 -3.54 3.87
CA GLU A 311 22.93 -4.22 4.63
C GLU A 311 22.41 -5.42 5.43
N LEU A 312 21.09 -5.55 5.61
CA LEU A 312 20.50 -6.69 6.30
C LEU A 312 20.49 -7.91 5.36
N THR A 313 21.53 -8.73 5.47
CA THR A 313 21.73 -9.97 4.70
C THR A 313 21.28 -11.22 5.48
N ASP A 314 21.33 -12.37 4.80
CA ASP A 314 21.06 -13.68 5.39
C ASP A 314 22.11 -14.11 6.42
N ASP A 315 23.31 -13.51 6.44
CA ASP A 315 24.41 -13.95 7.30
C ASP A 315 24.01 -13.98 8.78
N LEU A 316 23.34 -12.93 9.25
CA LEU A 316 22.84 -12.88 10.62
C LEU A 316 21.62 -13.79 10.81
N SER A 317 20.74 -13.89 9.83
CA SER A 317 19.56 -14.78 9.88
C SER A 317 19.98 -16.25 9.99
N ILE A 318 21.02 -16.69 9.30
CA ILE A 318 21.59 -18.04 9.38
C ILE A 318 22.04 -18.35 10.82
N VAL A 319 22.63 -17.37 11.50
CA VAL A 319 23.08 -17.54 12.90
C VAL A 319 21.92 -17.55 13.88
N MET A 320 20.88 -16.73 13.62
CA MET A 320 19.69 -16.61 14.46
C MET A 320 18.76 -17.81 14.35
N VAL A 321 18.50 -18.28 13.13
CA VAL A 321 17.52 -19.31 12.80
C VAL A 321 18.13 -20.68 13.07
N LYS A 322 18.02 -21.11 14.33
CA LYS A 322 18.43 -22.43 14.77
C LYS A 322 17.48 -22.94 15.84
N ARG A 323 17.36 -24.26 15.88
CA ARG A 323 16.66 -24.92 16.98
C ARG A 323 17.42 -24.74 18.28
N ILE A 324 16.67 -24.71 19.37
CA ILE A 324 17.18 -24.59 20.73
C ILE A 324 16.64 -25.73 21.59
N GLN A 325 17.32 -26.03 22.68
CA GLN A 325 16.77 -26.91 23.72
C GLN A 325 15.95 -26.07 24.70
N ASN A 326 14.69 -26.43 24.89
CA ASN A 326 13.86 -25.84 25.93
C ASN A 326 14.31 -26.32 27.33
N ARG A 327 13.65 -25.83 28.39
CA ARG A 327 13.93 -26.22 29.78
C ARG A 327 13.70 -27.70 30.11
N TYR A 328 13.13 -28.47 29.18
CA TYR A 328 12.85 -29.90 29.29
C TYR A 328 13.76 -30.75 28.41
N GLY A 329 14.77 -30.14 27.76
CA GLY A 329 15.68 -30.84 26.85
C GLY A 329 15.07 -31.21 25.50
N VAL A 330 13.87 -30.71 25.19
CA VAL A 330 13.23 -30.91 23.88
C VAL A 330 13.74 -29.86 22.91
N GLU A 331 14.12 -30.32 21.73
CA GLU A 331 14.54 -29.46 20.64
C GLU A 331 13.32 -28.81 19.97
N ILE A 332 13.27 -27.47 19.97
CA ILE A 332 12.16 -26.67 19.43
C ILE A 332 12.70 -25.50 18.61
N TRP A 333 11.85 -24.87 17.80
CA TRP A 333 12.13 -23.54 17.27
C TRP A 333 11.94 -22.47 18.35
N PRO A 334 12.74 -21.39 18.34
CA PRO A 334 12.69 -20.39 19.41
C PRO A 334 11.40 -19.55 19.42
N TRP A 335 10.60 -19.61 18.36
CA TRP A 335 9.27 -18.98 18.27
C TRP A 335 8.10 -19.95 18.58
N GLU A 336 8.36 -21.22 18.87
CA GLU A 336 7.28 -22.17 19.20
C GLU A 336 6.83 -22.01 20.66
N GLN A 337 5.93 -21.05 20.94
CA GLN A 337 5.44 -20.78 22.30
C GLN A 337 4.96 -22.03 23.03
N ALA A 338 4.20 -22.89 22.34
CA ALA A 338 3.69 -24.15 22.89
C ALA A 338 4.80 -25.06 23.45
N GLY A 339 5.98 -25.03 22.83
CA GLY A 339 7.15 -25.82 23.23
C GLY A 339 7.77 -25.39 24.55
N PHE A 340 7.42 -24.23 25.12
CA PHE A 340 7.93 -23.77 26.40
C PHE A 340 7.05 -24.14 27.60
N PHE A 341 5.83 -24.59 27.36
CA PHE A 341 4.93 -25.06 28.41
C PHE A 341 5.16 -26.55 28.70
N LYS A 342 4.99 -26.95 29.96
CA LYS A 342 5.02 -28.37 30.32
C LYS A 342 3.83 -29.04 29.66
N THR A 343 4.06 -29.96 28.72
CA THR A 343 3.00 -30.87 28.27
C THR A 343 2.48 -31.63 29.49
N ALA A 344 1.18 -31.50 29.77
CA ALA A 344 0.53 -32.32 30.78
C ALA A 344 0.71 -33.77 30.35
N VAL A 345 1.46 -34.54 31.14
CA VAL A 345 1.53 -36.00 30.96
C VAL A 345 0.10 -36.51 31.14
N THR A 346 -0.44 -37.13 30.09
CA THR A 346 -1.75 -37.79 30.12
C THR A 346 -1.65 -39.11 30.86
#